data_AF-A0AAV5IR91-F1
#
_entry.id   AF-A0AAV5IR91-F1
#
_cell.length_a   1.000
_cell.length_b   1.000
_cell.length_c   1.000
_cell.angle_alpha   90.00
_cell.angle_beta   90.00
_cell.angle_gamma   90.00
#
_symmetry.space_group_name_H-M   'P 1'
#
loop_
_entity.id
_entity.type
_entity.pdbx_description
1 polymer ?
#
loop_
_entity_poly.entity_id
_entity_poly.type
_entity_poly.pdbx_seq_one_letter_code
_entity_poly.pdbx_strand_id
1 'polypeptide(L)'
;MVSNKQVISKGFISGFPKGIGHVCHYWHCKTNGLTLPEGSRAVLVKNLYLSCNPYMRILMKPQDGSCSSVSVIYCRSGERSCCSAGRAL
;
A
#
# COMPACT_ATOMS: atom_id res chain seq x y z
N MET A 1 9.12 5.12 -23.92
CA MET A 1 8.43 4.25 -22.92
C MET A 1 9.41 3.90 -21.82
N VAL A 2 9.00 3.98 -20.56
CA VAL A 2 9.87 3.65 -19.41
C VAL A 2 9.39 2.36 -18.75
N SER A 3 10.32 1.55 -18.27
CA SER A 3 10.05 0.34 -17.50
C SER A 3 9.64 0.68 -16.07
N ASN A 4 8.49 0.20 -15.63
CA ASN A 4 8.04 0.28 -14.25
C ASN A 4 7.90 -1.14 -13.69
N LYS A 5 8.77 -1.47 -12.73
CA LYS A 5 8.80 -2.79 -12.12
C LYS A 5 8.00 -2.76 -10.82
N GLN A 6 7.11 -3.72 -10.64
CA GLN A 6 6.15 -3.75 -9.54
C GLN A 6 6.26 -5.08 -8.80
N VAL A 7 6.08 -5.04 -7.49
CA VAL A 7 5.94 -6.21 -6.62
C VAL A 7 4.48 -6.28 -6.22
N ILE A 8 3.73 -7.21 -6.81
CA ILE A 8 2.28 -7.33 -6.66
C ILE A 8 1.99 -8.55 -5.80
N SER A 9 1.13 -8.41 -4.78
CA SER A 9 0.69 -9.54 -3.97
C SER A 9 -0.19 -10.49 -4.80
N LYS A 10 0.04 -11.80 -4.69
CA LYS A 10 -0.71 -12.81 -5.46
C LYS A 10 -2.14 -13.01 -4.95
N GLY A 11 -2.42 -12.61 -3.72
CA GLY A 11 -3.66 -12.87 -3.01
C GLY A 11 -3.45 -12.83 -1.50
N PHE A 12 -4.53 -13.10 -0.76
CA PHE A 12 -4.47 -13.14 0.70
C PHE A 12 -3.61 -14.30 1.21
N ILE A 13 -2.91 -14.07 2.33
CA ILE A 13 -1.93 -15.00 2.88
C ILE A 13 -2.41 -15.49 4.25
N SER A 14 -2.73 -16.78 4.34
CA SER A 14 -2.94 -17.48 5.61
C SER A 14 -1.61 -18.00 6.17
N GLY A 15 -1.42 -17.92 7.49
CA GLY A 15 -0.16 -18.34 8.15
C GLY A 15 1.07 -17.57 7.67
N PHE A 16 2.29 -17.94 8.07
CA PHE A 16 3.48 -17.13 7.77
C PHE A 16 3.78 -16.99 6.26
N PRO A 17 4.21 -15.81 5.79
CA PRO A 17 4.56 -15.60 4.39
C PRO A 17 5.81 -16.44 4.04
N LYS A 18 5.65 -17.45 3.19
CA LYS A 18 6.74 -18.34 2.78
C LYS A 18 7.55 -17.70 1.65
N GLY A 19 8.55 -16.89 1.99
CA GLY A 19 9.47 -16.28 1.01
C GLY A 19 8.80 -15.37 -0.03
N ILE A 20 9.61 -14.64 -0.80
CA ILE A 20 9.09 -13.57 -1.70
C ILE A 20 8.31 -14.16 -2.89
N GLY A 21 8.75 -15.29 -3.45
CA GLY A 21 8.16 -15.88 -4.65
C GLY A 21 6.76 -16.48 -4.48
N HIS A 22 6.33 -16.79 -3.25
CA HIS A 22 4.97 -17.28 -2.98
C HIS A 22 4.01 -16.14 -2.62
N VAL A 23 4.55 -15.03 -2.09
CA VAL A 23 3.79 -13.90 -1.56
C VAL A 23 3.52 -12.86 -2.64
N CYS A 24 4.50 -12.64 -3.52
CA CYS A 24 4.44 -11.62 -4.56
C CYS A 24 4.90 -12.14 -5.91
N HIS A 25 4.44 -11.46 -6.97
CA HIS A 25 5.01 -11.55 -8.32
C HIS A 25 5.78 -10.28 -8.66
N TYR A 26 6.90 -10.47 -9.35
CA TYR A 26 7.59 -9.37 -9.99
C TYR A 26 6.98 -9.14 -11.38
N TRP A 27 6.41 -7.96 -11.58
CA TRP A 27 5.78 -7.60 -12.83
C TRP A 27 6.50 -6.44 -13.48
N HIS A 28 6.73 -6.54 -14.79
CA HIS A 28 7.37 -5.49 -15.55
C HIS A 28 6.35 -4.80 -16.45
N CYS A 29 5.79 -3.70 -15.99
CA CYS A 29 4.95 -2.84 -16.82
C CYS A 29 5.83 -1.93 -17.69
N LYS A 30 5.44 -1.72 -18.96
CA LYS A 30 5.90 -0.55 -19.71
C LYS A 30 4.86 0.54 -19.48
N THR A 31 5.28 1.67 -18.92
CA THR A 31 4.37 2.80 -18.74
C THR A 31 4.47 3.71 -19.97
N ASN A 32 3.32 3.96 -20.59
CA ASN A 32 3.17 4.84 -21.75
C ASN A 32 3.08 6.29 -21.26
N GLY A 33 4.22 6.87 -20.90
CA GLY A 33 4.35 8.27 -20.48
C GLY A 33 4.45 8.44 -18.97
N LEU A 34 5.39 9.27 -18.53
CA LEU A 34 5.50 9.74 -17.14
C LEU A 34 4.66 11.02 -16.97
N THR A 35 3.42 10.98 -17.46
CA THR A 35 2.51 12.12 -17.52
C THR A 35 1.29 11.81 -16.67
N LEU A 36 0.78 12.83 -15.98
CA LEU A 36 -0.45 12.72 -15.22
C LEU A 36 -1.66 12.93 -16.13
N PRO A 37 -2.80 12.30 -15.84
CA PRO A 37 -4.06 12.63 -16.50
C PRO A 37 -4.39 14.12 -16.33
N GLU A 38 -4.91 14.76 -17.39
CA GLU A 38 -5.29 16.18 -17.34
C GLU A 38 -6.34 16.43 -16.24
N GLY A 39 -6.21 17.56 -15.53
CA GLY A 39 -7.08 17.90 -14.41
C GLY A 39 -6.81 17.11 -13.11
N SER A 40 -5.83 16.20 -13.09
CA SER A 40 -5.49 15.44 -11.88
C SER A 40 -4.70 16.29 -10.88
N ARG A 41 -5.08 16.19 -9.60
CA ARG A 41 -4.32 16.74 -8.46
C ARG A 41 -3.29 15.74 -7.90
N ALA A 42 -3.00 14.66 -8.63
CA ALA A 42 -2.08 13.61 -8.19
C ALA A 42 -0.60 14.01 -8.37
N VAL A 43 0.29 13.24 -7.76
CA VAL A 43 1.74 13.38 -7.91
C VAL A 43 2.31 12.08 -8.46
N LEU A 44 3.12 12.19 -9.52
CA LEU A 44 3.90 11.06 -10.03
C LEU A 44 5.25 11.03 -9.30
N VAL A 45 5.57 9.91 -8.68
CA VAL A 45 6.78 9.75 -7.86
C VAL A 45 7.69 8.66 -8.40
N LYS A 46 9.00 8.83 -8.19
CA LYS A 46 9.99 7.77 -8.33
C LYS A 46 10.38 7.29 -6.93
N ASN A 47 9.90 6.11 -6.55
CA ASN A 47 10.19 5.54 -5.24
C ASN A 47 11.69 5.24 -5.12
N LEU A 48 12.35 5.83 -4.11
CA LEU A 48 13.77 5.60 -3.84
C LEU A 48 13.99 4.46 -2.84
N TYR A 49 13.17 4.42 -1.79
CA TYR A 49 13.26 3.43 -0.73
C TYR A 49 11.85 3.01 -0.27
N LEU A 50 11.73 1.77 0.21
CA LEU A 50 10.50 1.20 0.77
C LEU A 50 10.82 0.60 2.14
N SER A 51 10.02 0.92 3.14
CA SER A 51 10.16 0.37 4.50
C SER A 51 9.49 -0.99 4.63
N CYS A 52 10.12 -1.92 5.34
CA CYS A 52 9.51 -3.21 5.71
C CYS A 52 8.93 -3.16 7.13
N ASN A 53 7.67 -2.73 7.26
CA ASN A 53 7.01 -2.62 8.55
C ASN A 53 6.21 -3.89 8.89
N PRO A 54 6.30 -4.43 10.13
CA PRO A 54 5.51 -5.59 10.56
C PRO A 54 4.01 -5.42 10.35
N TYR A 55 3.53 -4.19 10.42
CA TYR A 55 2.13 -3.82 10.18
C TYR A 55 1.63 -4.27 8.79
N MET A 56 2.48 -4.29 7.76
CA MET A 56 2.09 -4.71 6.41
C MET A 56 1.57 -6.15 6.37
N ARG A 57 1.97 -6.99 7.34
CA ARG A 57 1.49 -8.36 7.48
C ARG A 57 -0.02 -8.44 7.74
N ILE A 58 -0.58 -7.46 8.44
CA ILE A 58 -2.00 -7.41 8.78
C ILE A 58 -2.82 -7.15 7.51
N LEU A 59 -2.30 -6.32 6.60
CA LEU A 59 -2.93 -5.98 5.32
C LEU A 59 -2.94 -7.14 4.31
N MET A 60 -2.16 -8.20 4.55
CA MET A 60 -2.12 -9.38 3.69
C MET A 60 -3.18 -10.44 4.06
N LYS A 61 -3.92 -10.25 5.16
CA LYS A 61 -5.00 -11.16 5.56
C LYS A 61 -6.32 -10.75 4.91
N PRO A 62 -7.27 -11.68 4.70
CA PRO A 62 -8.63 -11.32 4.32
C PRO A 62 -9.22 -10.38 5.37
N GLN A 63 -9.93 -9.34 4.93
CA GLN A 63 -10.71 -8.53 5.87
C GLN A 63 -12.06 -9.21 6.09
N ASP A 64 -12.17 -9.97 7.17
CA ASP A 64 -13.46 -10.48 7.62
C ASP A 64 -14.25 -9.27 8.12
N GLY A 65 -15.36 -8.95 7.45
CA GLY A 65 -16.06 -7.66 7.49
C GLY A 65 -16.73 -7.24 8.81
N SER A 66 -16.07 -7.39 9.96
CA SER A 66 -16.59 -6.96 11.26
C SER A 66 -15.75 -5.90 11.98
N CYS A 67 -14.58 -5.51 11.48
CA CYS A 67 -13.89 -4.32 11.98
C CYS A 67 -12.81 -3.81 11.01
N SER A 68 -13.22 -3.13 9.93
CA SER A 68 -12.29 -2.43 9.03
C SER A 68 -12.01 -0.99 9.48
N SER A 69 -11.93 -0.73 10.79
CA SER A 69 -11.33 0.52 11.28
C SER A 69 -9.85 0.28 11.58
N VAL A 70 -9.08 0.00 10.53
CA VAL A 70 -7.70 0.46 10.51
C VAL A 70 -7.78 1.99 10.42
N SER A 71 -7.94 2.65 11.56
CA SER A 71 -7.65 4.07 11.63
C SER A 71 -6.15 4.22 11.39
N VAL A 72 -5.76 4.66 10.21
CA VAL A 72 -4.40 5.20 10.02
C VAL A 72 -4.34 6.46 10.88
N ILE A 73 -3.75 6.30 12.05
CA ILE A 73 -3.52 7.40 12.98
C ILE A 73 -2.39 8.24 12.37
N TYR A 74 -2.74 9.27 11.60
CA TYR A 74 -1.80 10.33 11.25
C TYR A 74 -1.71 11.29 12.43
N CYS A 75 -0.64 11.21 13.20
CA CYS A 75 -0.36 12.24 14.21
C CYS A 75 0.33 13.41 13.48
N ARG A 76 -0.35 14.56 13.39
CA ARG A 76 0.26 15.80 12.89
C ARG A 76 1.28 16.29 13.91
N SER A 77 2.44 16.77 13.44
CA SER A 77 3.48 17.33 14.30
C SER A 77 2.90 18.45 15.18
N GLY A 78 2.84 18.22 16.50
CA GLY A 78 2.40 19.21 17.50
C GLY A 78 1.20 18.84 18.39
N GLU A 79 0.50 17.72 18.18
CA GLU A 79 -0.69 17.35 18.96
C GLU A 79 -0.40 16.27 20.04
N ARG A 80 -0.99 16.42 21.25
CA ARG A 80 -0.78 15.51 22.40
C ARG A 80 -1.72 14.30 22.46
N SER A 81 -2.68 14.20 21.53
CA SER A 81 -3.60 13.06 21.44
C SER A 81 -3.95 12.80 19.98
N CYS A 82 -3.75 11.58 19.50
CA CYS A 82 -4.10 11.25 18.12
C CYS A 82 -5.59 10.87 18.00
N CYS A 83 -6.33 11.51 17.10
CA CYS A 83 -7.74 11.17 16.82
C CYS A 83 -7.84 10.01 15.82
N SER A 84 -8.68 9.01 16.13
CA SER A 84 -9.09 7.99 15.17
C SER A 84 -10.05 8.62 14.14
N ALA A 85 -9.63 8.73 12.88
CA ALA A 85 -10.54 9.07 11.80
C ALA A 85 -11.41 7.84 11.47
N GLY A 86 -12.50 7.68 12.21
CA GLY A 86 -13.55 6.73 11.90
C GLY A 86 -14.60 7.38 10.99
N ARG A 87 -14.65 6.97 9.72
CA ARG A 87 -15.90 6.94 8.96
C ARG A 87 -15.82 5.89 7.85
N ALA A 88 -16.54 4.79 8.05
CA ALA A 88 -17.05 3.99 6.95
C ALA A 88 -18.20 4.77 6.29
N LEU A 89 -18.25 4.76 4.97
CA LEU A 89 -19.48 4.97 4.21
C LEU A 89 -20.47 3.85 4.53
#